data_AF-A0A7R9B1E6-F1
#
_entry.id   AF-A0A7R9B1E6-F1
#
_cell.length_a   1.000
_cell.length_b   1.000
_cell.length_c   1.000
_cell.angle_alpha   90.00
_cell.angle_beta   90.00
_cell.angle_gamma   90.00
#
_symmetry.space_group_name_H-M   'P 1'
#
loop_
_entity.id
_entity.type
_entity.pdbx_description
1 polymer ?
#
loop_
_entity_poly.entity_id
_entity_poly.type
_entity_poly.pdbx_seq_one_letter_code
_entity_poly.pdbx_strand_id
1 'polypeptide(L)'
;MAASNGDAWVQGSDGKMYSPSQIGAFILMKMKETAESYLNTPVKNAVITVPAYFNDSQRQATKDAGQIAGLNVLRVINEPTAAALAYGMDKTDDRVIAVYDLGGGTFDISILEIQKGVFEVKSTNGDTFLGGEDFDNTLVNFLVTEFKKEVSTLM
;
A
#
# COMPACT_ATOMS: atom_id res chain seq x y z
N MET A 1 -16.80 -11.69 -0.45
CA MET A 1 -17.86 -12.35 0.34
C MET A 1 -17.49 -12.25 1.81
N ALA A 2 -18.44 -12.10 2.72
CA ALA A 2 -18.13 -11.99 4.15
C ALA A 2 -17.64 -13.35 4.70
N ALA A 3 -16.59 -13.34 5.51
CA ALA A 3 -16.20 -14.47 6.34
C ALA A 3 -17.24 -14.71 7.45
N SER A 4 -17.13 -15.85 8.14
CA SER A 4 -18.03 -16.21 9.24
C SER A 4 -18.04 -15.20 10.39
N ASN A 5 -17.02 -14.35 10.49
CA ASN A 5 -16.90 -13.27 11.47
C ASN A 5 -17.32 -11.88 10.92
N GLY A 6 -17.78 -11.79 9.67
CA GLY A 6 -18.19 -10.54 9.02
C GLY A 6 -17.10 -9.81 8.23
N ASP A 7 -15.84 -10.27 8.27
CA ASP A 7 -14.73 -9.64 7.55
C ASP A 7 -14.83 -9.88 6.03
N ALA A 8 -14.33 -8.94 5.24
CA ALA A 8 -14.29 -9.09 3.78
C ALA A 8 -13.20 -10.09 3.36
N TRP A 9 -13.60 -11.23 2.78
CA TRP A 9 -12.69 -12.26 2.24
C TRP A 9 -12.94 -12.49 0.75
N VAL A 10 -11.94 -13.04 0.07
CA VAL A 10 -11.99 -13.37 -1.35
C VAL A 10 -11.98 -14.89 -1.54
N GLN A 11 -12.67 -15.36 -2.58
CA GLN A 11 -12.64 -16.77 -2.98
C GLN A 11 -11.71 -16.92 -4.19
N GLY A 12 -10.73 -17.82 -4.09
CA GLY A 12 -9.87 -18.18 -5.21
C GLY A 12 -10.60 -19.02 -6.26
N SER A 13 -10.02 -19.13 -7.45
CA SER A 13 -10.53 -19.99 -8.52
C SER A 13 -10.54 -21.48 -8.15
N ASP A 14 -9.77 -21.87 -7.13
CA ASP A 14 -9.75 -23.21 -6.55
C ASP A 14 -10.87 -23.44 -5.51
N GLY A 15 -11.75 -22.46 -5.33
CA GLY A 15 -12.87 -22.50 -4.39
C GLY A 15 -12.49 -22.20 -2.93
N LYS A 16 -11.20 -22.00 -2.63
CA LYS A 16 -10.74 -21.71 -1.26
C LYS A 16 -10.98 -20.24 -0.90
N MET A 17 -11.26 -20.01 0.39
CA MET A 17 -11.41 -18.67 0.95
C MET A 17 -10.06 -18.16 1.47
N TYR A 18 -9.75 -16.91 1.16
CA TYR A 18 -8.54 -16.22 1.58
C TYR A 18 -8.86 -14.90 2.26
N SER A 19 -8.24 -14.64 3.40
CA SER A 19 -8.28 -13.33 4.05
C SER A 19 -7.39 -12.32 3.29
N PRO A 20 -7.64 -11.01 3.42
CA PRO A 20 -6.77 -9.99 2.86
C PRO A 20 -5.30 -10.15 3.31
N SER A 21 -5.07 -10.51 4.57
CA SER A 21 -3.72 -10.76 5.10
C SER A 21 -3.02 -11.94 4.42
N GLN A 22 -3.75 -13.00 4.06
CA GLN A 22 -3.18 -14.14 3.30
C GLN A 22 -2.79 -13.73 1.88
N ILE A 23 -3.64 -12.94 1.21
CA ILE A 23 -3.32 -12.41 -0.12
C ILE A 23 -2.09 -11.49 -0.05
N GLY A 24 -2.04 -10.58 0.94
CA GLY A 24 -0.86 -9.74 1.18
C GLY A 24 0.40 -10.57 1.49
N ALA A 25 0.26 -11.67 2.22
CA ALA A 25 1.38 -12.56 2.53
C ALA A 25 1.97 -13.21 1.28
N PHE A 26 1.17 -13.55 0.26
CA PHE A 26 1.67 -14.09 -1.00
C PHE A 26 2.61 -13.11 -1.71
N ILE A 27 2.27 -11.82 -1.69
CA ILE A 27 3.14 -10.75 -2.23
C ILE A 27 4.41 -10.62 -1.39
N LEU A 28 4.28 -10.59 -0.06
CA LEU A 28 5.42 -10.45 0.85
C LEU A 28 6.38 -11.66 0.78
N MET A 29 5.87 -12.88 0.57
CA MET A 29 6.70 -14.06 0.32
C MET A 29 7.53 -13.87 -0.94
N LYS A 30 6.94 -13.34 -2.03
CA LYS A 30 7.69 -13.06 -3.25
C LYS A 30 8.78 -12.01 -3.03
N MET A 31 8.51 -10.97 -2.24
CA MET A 31 9.50 -9.95 -1.90
C MET A 31 10.64 -10.51 -1.03
N LYS A 32 10.31 -11.38 -0.07
CA LYS A 32 11.29 -12.13 0.72
C LYS A 32 12.19 -12.99 -0.16
N GLU A 33 11.62 -13.82 -1.03
CA GLU A 33 12.37 -14.65 -1.98
C GLU A 33 13.30 -13.80 -2.86
N THR A 34 12.82 -12.64 -3.32
CA THR A 34 13.61 -11.72 -4.13
C THR A 34 14.83 -11.20 -3.36
N ALA A 35 14.63 -10.79 -2.10
CA ALA A 35 15.72 -10.34 -1.24
C ALA A 35 16.70 -11.48 -0.89
N GLU A 36 16.20 -12.67 -0.57
CA GLU A 36 17.01 -13.86 -0.28
C GLU A 36 17.87 -14.27 -1.49
N SER A 37 17.29 -14.24 -2.69
CA SER A 37 18.01 -14.53 -3.94
C SER A 37 19.10 -13.50 -4.23
N TYR A 38 18.87 -12.23 -3.91
CA TYR A 38 19.88 -11.18 -4.12
C TYR A 38 21.02 -11.26 -3.10
N LEU A 39 20.70 -11.51 -1.83
CA LEU A 39 21.66 -11.53 -0.73
C LEU A 39 22.35 -12.89 -0.53
N ASN A 40 21.83 -13.96 -1.15
CA ASN A 40 22.27 -15.35 -0.94
C ASN A 40 22.25 -15.78 0.54
N THR A 41 21.27 -15.30 1.31
CA THR A 41 21.11 -15.63 2.73
C THR A 41 19.65 -15.53 3.14
N PRO A 42 19.18 -16.31 4.15
CA PRO A 42 17.81 -16.22 4.63
C PRO A 42 17.47 -14.84 5.22
N VAL A 43 16.29 -14.32 4.86
CA VAL A 43 15.76 -13.04 5.35
C VAL A 43 14.66 -13.32 6.36
N LYS A 44 14.88 -12.89 7.61
CA LYS A 44 13.96 -13.17 8.73
C LYS A 44 13.21 -11.96 9.23
N ASN A 45 13.73 -10.76 9.03
CA ASN A 45 13.19 -9.53 9.61
C ASN A 45 12.82 -8.55 8.50
N ALA A 46 11.73 -7.81 8.68
CA ALA A 46 11.30 -6.80 7.73
C ALA A 46 10.71 -5.56 8.41
N VAL A 47 10.79 -4.44 7.71
CA VAL A 47 9.95 -3.26 7.93
C VAL A 47 8.97 -3.22 6.75
N ILE A 48 7.68 -3.06 7.04
CA ILE A 48 6.63 -3.05 6.02
C ILE A 48 5.96 -1.68 6.03
N THR A 49 5.73 -1.12 4.86
CA THR A 49 5.06 0.18 4.71
C THR A 49 3.53 0.03 4.75
N VAL A 50 2.84 1.08 5.18
CA VAL A 50 1.38 1.24 5.07
C VAL A 50 1.03 2.69 4.78
N PRO A 51 -0.14 2.98 4.18
CA PRO A 51 -0.66 4.33 4.06
C PRO A 51 -0.74 5.03 5.43
N ALA A 52 -0.51 6.34 5.46
CA ALA A 52 -0.45 7.08 6.72
C ALA A 52 -1.81 7.03 7.46
N TYR A 53 -2.90 7.06 6.69
CA TYR A 53 -4.27 7.08 7.19
C TYR A 53 -4.86 5.71 7.55
N PHE A 54 -4.06 4.63 7.46
CA PHE A 54 -4.51 3.31 7.92
C PHE A 54 -4.86 3.30 9.41
N ASN A 55 -6.02 2.73 9.71
CA ASN A 55 -6.47 2.49 11.08
C ASN A 55 -5.78 1.26 11.71
N ASP A 56 -6.08 1.01 12.98
CA ASP A 56 -5.44 -0.07 13.75
C ASP A 56 -5.70 -1.46 13.16
N SER A 57 -6.91 -1.74 12.64
CA SER A 57 -7.23 -3.05 12.07
C SER A 57 -6.50 -3.30 10.77
N GLN A 58 -6.38 -2.28 9.91
CA GLN A 58 -5.61 -2.37 8.66
C GLN A 58 -4.11 -2.54 8.95
N ARG A 59 -3.56 -1.81 9.93
CA ARG A 59 -2.16 -1.97 10.37
C ARG A 59 -1.88 -3.37 10.92
N GLN A 60 -2.80 -3.89 11.72
CA GLN A 60 -2.69 -5.24 12.26
C GLN A 60 -2.75 -6.29 11.13
N ALA A 61 -3.66 -6.14 10.17
CA ALA A 61 -3.76 -7.03 9.02
C ALA A 61 -2.45 -7.07 8.19
N THR A 62 -1.80 -5.92 7.97
CA THR A 62 -0.49 -5.86 7.30
C THR A 62 0.61 -6.55 8.11
N LYS A 63 0.61 -6.38 9.44
CA LYS A 63 1.55 -7.07 10.32
C LYS A 63 1.34 -8.59 10.27
N ASP A 64 0.10 -9.04 10.29
CA ASP A 64 -0.27 -10.45 10.18
C ASP A 64 0.16 -11.03 8.83
N ALA A 65 0.00 -10.28 7.74
CA ALA A 65 0.48 -10.68 6.41
C ALA A 65 2.00 -10.95 6.43
N GLY A 66 2.78 -10.09 7.10
CA GLY A 66 4.22 -10.32 7.29
C GLY A 66 4.53 -11.58 8.09
N GLN A 67 3.78 -11.85 9.17
CA GLN A 67 3.94 -13.07 9.96
C GLN A 67 3.60 -14.32 9.15
N ILE A 68 2.51 -14.32 8.38
CA ILE A 68 2.11 -15.42 7.49
C ILE A 68 3.20 -15.69 6.45
N ALA A 69 3.87 -14.64 5.94
CA ALA A 69 4.99 -14.76 5.02
C ALA A 69 6.30 -15.25 5.67
N GLY A 70 6.29 -15.55 6.98
CA GLY A 70 7.46 -15.99 7.73
C GLY A 70 8.49 -14.88 7.94
N LEU A 71 8.03 -13.63 8.10
CA LEU A 71 8.84 -12.47 8.45
C LEU A 71 8.50 -12.01 9.88
N ASN A 72 9.54 -11.70 10.65
CA ASN A 72 9.42 -10.93 11.88
C ASN A 72 9.31 -9.44 11.52
N VAL A 73 8.09 -8.90 11.65
CA VAL A 73 7.81 -7.49 11.34
C VAL A 73 8.30 -6.60 12.47
N LEU A 74 9.49 -6.01 12.29
CA LEU A 74 10.13 -5.14 13.28
C LEU A 74 9.38 -3.82 13.45
N ARG A 75 8.83 -3.30 12.36
CA ARG A 75 8.08 -2.05 12.33
C ARG A 75 7.12 -2.05 11.14
N VAL A 76 5.94 -1.50 11.37
CA VAL A 76 5.06 -1.01 10.32
C VAL A 76 5.27 0.50 10.24
N ILE A 77 5.74 1.00 9.10
CA ILE A 77 6.08 2.42 8.91
C ILE A 77 5.10 3.08 7.94
N ASN A 78 4.79 4.34 8.16
CA ASN A 78 3.96 5.10 7.23
C ASN A 78 4.74 5.37 5.94
N GLU A 79 4.09 5.19 4.79
CA GLU A 79 4.62 5.46 3.45
C GLU A 79 5.24 6.87 3.33
N PRO A 80 4.55 7.96 3.68
CA PRO A 80 5.16 9.30 3.56
C PRO A 80 6.34 9.51 4.49
N THR A 81 6.40 8.82 5.63
CA THR A 81 7.57 8.84 6.51
C THR A 81 8.75 8.08 5.90
N ALA A 82 8.50 6.93 5.27
CA ALA A 82 9.54 6.18 4.57
C ALA A 82 10.10 6.98 3.38
N ALA A 83 9.24 7.65 2.61
CA ALA A 83 9.63 8.55 1.52
C ALA A 83 10.45 9.73 2.04
N ALA A 84 10.03 10.36 3.14
CA ALA A 84 10.78 11.45 3.76
C ALA A 84 12.16 11.01 4.26
N LEU A 85 12.26 9.84 4.90
CA LEU A 85 13.54 9.25 5.32
C LEU A 85 14.49 9.05 4.13
N ALA A 86 13.98 8.51 3.02
CA ALA A 86 14.75 8.34 1.80
C ALA A 86 15.21 9.68 1.21
N TYR A 87 14.34 10.69 1.18
CA TYR A 87 14.67 12.03 0.70
C TYR A 87 15.72 12.74 1.57
N GLY A 88 15.61 12.58 2.89
CA GLY A 88 16.44 13.27 3.88
C GLY A 88 17.77 12.59 4.21
N MET A 89 18.01 11.36 3.73
CA MET A 89 19.20 10.56 4.10
C MET A 89 20.53 11.27 3.85
N ASP A 90 20.62 12.07 2.78
CA ASP A 90 21.84 12.82 2.39
C ASP A 90 21.70 14.34 2.63
N LYS A 91 20.67 14.79 3.37
CA LYS A 91 20.37 16.21 3.55
C LYS A 91 20.64 16.64 4.99
N THR A 92 21.40 17.72 5.15
CA THR A 92 21.78 18.26 6.46
C THR A 92 20.99 19.50 6.87
N ASP A 93 20.29 20.14 5.94
CA ASP A 93 19.61 21.40 6.21
C ASP A 93 18.22 21.18 6.78
N ASP A 94 17.91 21.95 7.82
CA ASP A 94 16.58 22.01 8.39
C ASP A 94 15.57 22.52 7.35
N ARG A 95 14.49 21.78 7.14
CA ARG A 95 13.48 22.13 6.12
C ARG A 95 12.13 21.52 6.43
N VAL A 96 11.10 22.19 5.94
CA VAL A 96 9.74 21.65 5.89
C VAL A 96 9.49 21.12 4.49
N ILE A 97 8.96 19.90 4.39
CA ILE A 97 8.61 19.24 3.14
C ILE A 97 7.14 18.81 3.16
N ALA A 98 6.55 18.75 1.96
CA ALA A 98 5.27 18.09 1.74
C ALA A 98 5.53 16.82 0.93
N VAL A 99 5.05 15.69 1.43
CA VAL A 99 5.05 14.41 0.70
C VAL A 99 3.65 14.19 0.18
N TYR A 100 3.48 14.33 -1.13
CA TYR A 100 2.25 14.02 -1.86
C TYR A 100 2.40 12.62 -2.46
N ASP A 101 1.60 11.67 -2.00
CA ASP A 101 1.61 10.28 -2.45
C ASP A 101 0.23 9.93 -3.03
N LEU A 102 0.18 9.70 -4.33
CA LEU A 102 -1.03 9.28 -5.05
C LEU A 102 -0.73 7.93 -5.72
N GLY A 103 -1.15 6.87 -5.03
CA GLY A 103 -0.92 5.50 -5.44
C GLY A 103 -2.04 4.94 -6.31
N GLY A 104 -2.07 3.60 -6.41
CA GLY A 104 -3.11 2.88 -7.14
C GLY A 104 -4.50 2.96 -6.50
N GLY A 105 -4.59 2.97 -5.16
CA GLY A 105 -5.88 2.98 -4.46
C GLY A 105 -5.96 3.93 -3.25
N THR A 106 -4.87 4.62 -2.91
CA THR A 106 -4.83 5.54 -1.77
C THR A 106 -4.15 6.85 -2.15
N PHE A 107 -4.56 7.91 -1.48
CA PHE A 107 -3.96 9.23 -1.54
C PHE A 107 -3.58 9.67 -0.13
N ASP A 108 -2.33 10.07 0.06
CA ASP A 108 -1.82 10.64 1.30
C ASP A 108 -1.08 11.97 1.04
N ILE A 109 -1.26 12.93 1.95
CA ILE A 109 -0.47 14.15 2.02
C ILE A 109 0.02 14.36 3.44
N SER A 110 1.34 14.44 3.61
CA SER A 110 1.96 14.72 4.90
C SER A 110 2.88 15.93 4.83
N ILE A 111 2.81 16.79 5.85
CA ILE A 111 3.79 17.84 6.08
C ILE A 111 4.77 17.35 7.12
N LEU A 112 6.05 17.29 6.75
CA LEU A 112 7.12 16.85 7.63
C LEU A 112 8.16 17.95 7.81
N GLU A 113 8.68 18.02 9.02
CA GLU A 113 9.80 18.87 9.37
C GLU A 113 11.02 17.98 9.60
N ILE A 114 12.11 18.30 8.91
CA ILE A 114 13.41 17.64 9.07
C ILE A 114 14.28 18.61 9.86
N GLN A 115 14.74 18.19 11.03
CA GLN A 115 15.67 18.97 11.85
C GLN A 115 16.79 18.07 12.35
N LYS A 116 18.04 18.37 11.97
CA LYS A 116 19.23 17.61 12.42
C LYS A 116 19.09 16.08 12.28
N GLY A 117 18.49 15.62 11.18
CA GLY A 117 18.23 14.20 10.91
C GLY A 117 17.05 13.58 11.69
N VAL A 118 16.32 14.37 12.47
CA VAL A 118 15.05 13.98 13.08
C VAL A 118 13.91 14.36 12.13
N PHE A 119 12.98 13.43 11.92
CA PHE A 119 11.82 13.61 11.07
C PHE A 119 10.57 13.69 11.95
N GLU A 120 9.89 14.84 11.93
CA GLU A 120 8.65 15.06 12.67
C GLU A 120 7.50 15.25 11.69
N VAL A 121 6.45 14.44 11.83
CA VAL A 121 5.21 14.63 11.07
C VAL A 121 4.41 15.74 11.75
N LYS A 122 4.23 16.87 11.07
CA LYS A 122 3.47 18.03 11.59
C LYS A 122 1.98 17.86 11.37
N SER A 123 1.62 17.33 10.21
CA SER A 123 0.24 17.02 9.85
C SER A 123 0.20 15.94 8.78
N THR A 124 -0.89 15.19 8.76
CA THR A 124 -1.18 14.21 7.71
C THR A 124 -2.67 14.23 7.41
N ASN A 125 -3.03 14.06 6.15
CA ASN A 125 -4.39 13.89 5.68
C ASN A 125 -4.38 13.02 4.42
N GLY A 126 -5.53 12.58 3.94
CA GLY A 126 -5.60 11.68 2.80
C GLY A 126 -6.98 11.08 2.59
N ASP A 127 -7.05 10.17 1.64
CA ASP A 127 -8.21 9.34 1.35
C ASP A 127 -7.75 7.91 1.03
N THR A 128 -8.26 6.94 1.79
CA THR A 128 -7.90 5.52 1.64
C THR A 128 -8.64 4.82 0.49
N PHE A 129 -9.48 5.54 -0.25
CA PHE A 129 -10.27 5.04 -1.37
C PHE A 129 -10.21 6.00 -2.58
N LEU A 130 -9.05 6.61 -2.81
CA LEU A 130 -8.78 7.48 -3.94
C LEU A 130 -7.42 7.12 -4.55
N GLY A 131 -7.38 6.75 -5.82
CA GLY A 131 -6.12 6.43 -6.50
C GLY A 131 -6.28 6.15 -7.98
N GLY A 132 -5.22 5.63 -8.62
CA GLY A 132 -5.22 5.27 -10.03
C GLY A 132 -6.38 4.36 -10.48
N GLU A 133 -6.92 3.51 -9.61
CA GLU A 133 -8.10 2.68 -9.90
C GLU A 133 -9.33 3.53 -10.28
N ASP A 134 -9.51 4.71 -9.68
CA ASP A 134 -10.60 5.63 -10.03
C ASP A 134 -10.40 6.26 -11.41
N PHE A 135 -9.15 6.52 -11.78
CA PHE A 135 -8.77 7.04 -13.09
C PHE A 135 -9.01 5.97 -14.16
N ASP A 136 -8.59 4.73 -13.88
CA ASP A 136 -8.83 3.57 -14.75
C ASP A 136 -10.34 3.35 -14.94
N ASN A 137 -11.12 3.37 -13.85
CA ASN A 137 -12.57 3.23 -13.91
C ASN A 137 -13.23 4.35 -14.73
N THR A 138 -12.76 5.58 -14.59
CA THR A 138 -13.25 6.72 -15.38
C THR A 138 -12.98 6.50 -16.87
N LEU A 139 -11.78 6.07 -17.24
CA LEU A 139 -11.41 5.78 -18.62
C LEU A 139 -12.22 4.60 -19.19
N VAL A 140 -12.36 3.51 -18.42
CA VAL A 140 -13.17 2.35 -18.81
C VAL A 140 -14.62 2.76 -19.07
N ASN A 141 -15.22 3.56 -18.19
CA ASN A 141 -16.60 4.02 -18.35
C ASN A 141 -16.78 4.91 -19.58
N PHE A 142 -15.79 5.75 -19.88
CA PHE A 142 -15.77 6.53 -21.11
C PHE A 142 -15.71 5.62 -22.34
N LEU A 143 -14.77 4.68 -22.39
CA LEU A 143 -14.61 3.75 -23.51
C LEU A 143 -15.87 2.89 -23.73
N VAL A 144 -16.49 2.41 -22.65
CA VAL A 144 -17.76 1.65 -22.72
C VAL A 144 -18.89 2.51 -23.30
N THR A 145 -18.96 3.77 -22.89
CA THR A 145 -19.95 4.73 -23.41
C THR A 145 -19.76 4.97 -24.91
N GLU A 146 -18.52 5.26 -25.35
CA GLU A 146 -18.23 5.52 -26.76
C GLU A 146 -18.45 4.27 -27.62
N PHE A 147 -18.02 3.10 -27.16
CA PHE A 147 -18.25 1.84 -27.87
C PHE A 147 -19.75 1.56 -28.07
N LYS A 148 -20.58 1.80 -27.04
CA LYS A 148 -22.04 1.65 -27.16
C LYS A 148 -22.63 2.59 -28.21
N LYS A 149 -22.17 3.85 -28.29
CA LYS A 149 -22.63 4.80 -29.31
C LYS A 149 -22.29 4.32 -30.71
N GLU A 150 -21.04 3.92 -30.96
CA GLU A 150 -20.60 3.42 -32.26
C GLU A 150 -21.40 2.19 -32.70
N VAL A 151 -21.51 1.18 -31.83
CA VAL A 151 -22.25 -0.06 -32.15
C VAL A 151 -23.74 0.19 -32.34
N SER A 152 -24.35 1.08 -31.54
CA SER A 152 -25.77 1.42 -31.69
C SER A 152 -26.09 2.23 -32.95
N THR A 153 -25.09 2.87 -33.55
CA THR A 153 -25.23 3.62 -34.81
C THR A 153 -25.02 2.70 -36.04
N LEU A 154 -24.46 1.51 -35.85
CA LEU A 154 -24.18 0.51 -36.88
C LEU A 154 -25.30 -0.54 -37.04
N MET A 155 -26.32 -0.53 -36.18
CA MET A 155 -27.55 -1.34 -36.29
C MET A 155 -28.73 -0.48 -36.75
#